data_AF-A0A969LIY1-F1
#
_entry.id   AF-A0A969LIY1-F1
#
_cell.length_a   1.000
_cell.length_b   1.000
_cell.length_c   1.000
_cell.angle_alpha   90.00
_cell.angle_beta   90.00
_cell.angle_gamma   90.00
#
_symmetry.space_group_name_H-M   'P 1'
#
loop_
_entity.id
_entity.type
_entity.pdbx_description
1 polymer ?
#
loop_
_entity_poly.entity_id
_entity_poly.type
_entity_poly.pdbx_seq_one_letter_code
_entity_poly.pdbx_strand_id
1 'polypeptide(L)'
;MKNIVRKSEINVENSTATEQWRTTNTVSTGIVESIKVYVDYGLVTSYSNWDMPIRFAMQHWANANNSKVNFYMLNSNPSYDENNFADIAIMPDNGSLSNGGIAAATFPTVTGSPGWQIIVNTDFHSTSPGNTVSEANRFSNKVWAIVHEIGHCLGFRHSNWQAAGESIAPDGAIQISSTPSYRS
;
A
#
# COMPACT_ATOMS: atom_id res chain seq x y z
N MET A 1 -16.05 -28.30 36.22
CA MET A 1 -14.99 -28.15 35.18
C MET A 1 -15.26 -26.88 34.41
N LYS A 2 -14.19 -26.18 33.99
CA LYS A 2 -14.18 -24.78 33.52
C LYS A 2 -15.11 -24.52 32.33
N ASN A 3 -15.82 -23.39 32.42
CA ASN A 3 -16.63 -22.80 31.34
C ASN A 3 -15.75 -22.33 30.19
N ILE A 4 -16.14 -22.65 28.96
CA ILE A 4 -15.67 -22.00 27.75
C ILE A 4 -16.73 -20.98 27.37
N VAL A 5 -16.45 -19.70 27.63
CA VAL A 5 -17.29 -18.59 27.20
C VAL A 5 -17.29 -18.55 25.67
N ARG A 6 -18.48 -18.56 25.06
CA ARG A 6 -18.61 -18.42 23.61
C ARG A 6 -18.38 -16.96 23.24
N LYS A 7 -17.78 -16.75 22.07
CA LYS A 7 -17.49 -15.43 21.46
C LYS A 7 -18.70 -14.48 21.39
N SER A 8 -19.91 -15.00 21.57
CA SER A 8 -21.17 -14.26 21.61
C SER A 8 -21.52 -13.59 22.95
N GLU A 9 -20.73 -13.80 24.01
CA GLU A 9 -21.03 -13.26 25.37
C GLU A 9 -20.06 -12.16 25.82
N ILE A 10 -19.15 -11.69 24.95
CA ILE A 10 -18.32 -10.52 25.23
C ILE A 10 -19.04 -9.28 24.71
N ASN A 11 -19.85 -8.67 25.56
CA ASN A 11 -20.24 -7.27 25.42
C ASN A 11 -18.98 -6.42 25.60
N VAL A 12 -18.34 -6.03 24.50
CA VAL A 12 -17.43 -4.89 24.48
C VAL A 12 -17.90 -3.97 23.36
N GLU A 13 -18.72 -3.00 23.75
CA GLU A 13 -18.80 -1.72 23.04
C GLU A 13 -17.40 -1.08 23.10
N ASN A 14 -16.51 -1.51 22.22
CA ASN A 14 -15.25 -0.82 21.95
C ASN A 14 -14.79 -1.27 20.58
N SER A 15 -15.27 -0.57 19.55
CA SER A 15 -14.68 -0.66 18.21
C SER A 15 -13.20 -0.31 18.35
N THR A 16 -12.32 -1.29 18.27
CA THR A 16 -10.88 -1.11 18.33
C THR A 16 -10.42 -0.42 17.04
N ALA A 17 -10.66 0.89 16.93
CA ALA A 17 -9.94 1.69 15.97
C ALA A 17 -8.46 1.59 16.35
N THR A 18 -7.63 1.13 15.43
CA THR A 18 -6.19 1.07 15.63
C THR A 18 -5.61 2.46 15.39
N GLU A 19 -4.57 2.83 16.15
CA GLU A 19 -3.85 4.09 15.96
C GLU A 19 -3.44 4.26 14.50
N GLN A 20 -3.72 5.43 13.92
CA GLN A 20 -3.33 5.75 12.55
C GLN A 20 -2.35 6.91 12.54
N TRP A 21 -1.36 6.81 11.67
CA TRP A 21 -0.30 7.80 11.53
C TRP A 21 -0.20 8.25 10.09
N ARG A 22 0.22 9.50 9.90
CA ARG A 22 0.54 10.06 8.59
C ARG A 22 1.86 10.79 8.61
N THR A 23 2.43 10.99 7.43
CA THR A 23 3.54 11.92 7.20
C THR A 23 3.08 13.37 7.37
N THR A 24 4.05 14.27 7.47
CA THR A 24 3.85 15.71 7.50
C THR A 24 3.14 16.18 6.22
N ASN A 25 3.65 15.70 5.08
CA ASN A 25 3.10 15.99 3.77
C ASN A 25 1.98 15.01 3.43
N THR A 26 0.95 15.49 2.73
CA THR A 26 -0.15 14.68 2.19
C THR A 26 -0.41 15.10 0.75
N VAL A 27 -1.02 14.23 -0.04
CA VAL A 27 -1.36 14.53 -1.44
C VAL A 27 -2.34 15.70 -1.50
N SER A 28 -2.07 16.64 -2.42
CA SER A 28 -2.92 17.80 -2.64
C SER A 28 -4.29 17.40 -3.20
N THR A 29 -5.32 18.17 -2.84
CA THR A 29 -6.69 17.92 -3.35
C THR A 29 -6.81 18.08 -4.87
N GLY A 30 -5.88 18.80 -5.51
CA GLY A 30 -5.85 18.95 -6.96
C GLY A 30 -5.35 17.71 -7.72
N ILE A 31 -4.68 16.78 -7.03
CA ILE A 31 -4.12 15.55 -7.64
C ILE A 31 -4.91 14.31 -7.19
N VAL A 32 -5.35 14.27 -5.94
CA VAL A 32 -5.89 13.05 -5.29
C VAL A 32 -7.07 12.40 -6.03
N GLU A 33 -7.85 13.18 -6.79
CA GLU A 33 -9.01 12.70 -7.56
C GLU A 33 -8.65 12.13 -8.94
N SER A 34 -7.38 12.16 -9.35
CA SER A 34 -6.96 11.69 -10.69
C SER A 34 -5.49 11.26 -10.77
N ILE A 35 -5.01 10.54 -9.76
CA ILE A 35 -3.60 10.10 -9.67
C ILE A 35 -3.24 9.22 -10.86
N LYS A 36 -2.26 9.64 -11.66
CA LYS A 36 -1.79 8.89 -12.82
C LYS A 36 -0.81 7.81 -12.40
N VAL A 37 -1.14 6.56 -12.69
CA VAL A 37 -0.32 5.40 -12.32
C VAL A 37 0.27 4.79 -13.56
N TYR A 38 1.59 4.71 -13.62
CA TYR A 38 2.32 3.88 -14.58
C TYR A 38 2.63 2.52 -13.97
N VAL A 39 2.48 1.46 -14.75
CA VAL A 39 2.89 0.10 -14.38
C VAL A 39 3.92 -0.36 -15.39
N ASP A 40 5.10 -0.74 -14.89
CA ASP A 40 6.18 -1.26 -15.71
C ASP A 40 5.70 -2.39 -16.64
N TYR A 41 6.15 -2.34 -17.89
CA TYR A 41 5.70 -3.28 -18.93
C TYR A 41 6.09 -4.73 -18.61
N GLY A 42 7.21 -4.95 -17.92
CA GLY A 42 7.65 -6.25 -17.43
C GLY A 42 6.67 -6.84 -16.41
N LEU A 43 6.09 -6.02 -15.53
CA LEU A 43 5.06 -6.46 -14.58
C LEU A 43 3.75 -6.88 -15.25
N VAL A 44 3.47 -6.36 -16.45
CA VAL A 44 2.28 -6.73 -17.23
C VAL A 44 2.54 -7.97 -18.09
N THR A 45 3.76 -8.14 -18.59
CA THR A 45 4.10 -9.21 -19.55
C THR A 45 4.80 -10.40 -18.90
N SER A 46 5.96 -10.17 -18.29
CA SER A 46 6.86 -11.21 -17.78
C SER A 46 6.52 -11.63 -16.35
N TYR A 47 5.92 -10.71 -15.57
CA TYR A 47 5.45 -10.95 -14.21
C TYR A 47 3.94 -10.68 -14.10
N SER A 48 3.18 -11.13 -15.10
CA SER A 48 1.75 -10.83 -15.30
C SER A 48 0.83 -11.16 -14.10
N ASN A 49 1.32 -11.91 -13.12
CA ASN A 49 0.65 -12.12 -11.83
C ASN A 49 0.69 -10.89 -10.89
N TRP A 50 1.14 -9.73 -11.37
CA TRP A 50 1.11 -8.43 -10.67
C TRP A 50 0.10 -7.42 -11.23
N ASP A 51 -0.20 -7.45 -12.54
CA ASP A 51 -1.13 -6.48 -13.16
C ASP A 51 -2.52 -6.50 -12.51
N MET A 52 -3.12 -7.68 -12.34
CA MET A 52 -4.46 -7.80 -11.76
C MET A 52 -4.49 -7.39 -10.27
N PRO A 53 -3.56 -7.83 -9.39
CA PRO A 53 -3.49 -7.32 -8.03
C PRO A 53 -3.38 -5.79 -7.93
N ILE A 54 -2.58 -5.16 -8.79
CA ILE A 54 -2.41 -3.69 -8.83
C ILE A 54 -3.75 -3.01 -9.14
N ARG A 55 -4.48 -3.49 -10.16
CA ARG A 55 -5.80 -2.95 -10.52
C ARG A 55 -6.81 -3.07 -9.38
N PHE A 56 -6.83 -4.19 -8.68
CA PHE A 56 -7.70 -4.39 -7.51
C PHE A 56 -7.34 -3.44 -6.37
N ALA A 57 -6.05 -3.23 -6.10
CA ALA A 57 -5.62 -2.29 -5.08
C ALA A 57 -6.04 -0.84 -5.37
N MET A 58 -5.92 -0.40 -6.63
CA MET A 58 -6.42 0.91 -7.06
C MET A 58 -7.94 1.03 -6.88
N GLN A 59 -8.69 -0.03 -7.22
CA GLN A 59 -10.14 -0.08 -7.03
C GLN A 59 -10.53 -0.05 -5.55
N HIS A 60 -9.76 -0.68 -4.66
CA HIS A 60 -10.02 -0.62 -3.22
C HIS A 60 -10.02 0.81 -2.68
N TRP A 61 -9.03 1.62 -3.09
CA TRP A 61 -8.96 3.03 -2.71
C TRP A 61 -10.04 3.88 -3.38
N ALA A 62 -10.33 3.64 -4.67
CA ALA A 62 -11.35 4.38 -5.42
C ALA A 62 -12.78 4.11 -4.94
N ASN A 63 -13.04 2.91 -4.39
CA ASN A 63 -14.35 2.52 -3.86
C ASN A 63 -14.48 2.76 -2.35
N ALA A 64 -13.48 3.35 -1.70
CA ALA A 64 -13.55 3.65 -0.28
C ALA A 64 -14.62 4.74 -0.01
N ASN A 65 -15.57 4.44 0.87
CA ASN A 65 -16.64 5.38 1.21
C ASN A 65 -16.06 6.70 1.74
N ASN A 66 -16.61 7.82 1.28
CA ASN A 66 -16.18 9.17 1.65
C ASN A 66 -14.71 9.49 1.28
N SER A 67 -14.10 8.71 0.38
CA SER A 67 -12.81 8.99 -0.22
C SER A 67 -12.98 9.76 -1.53
N LYS A 68 -12.05 10.67 -1.78
CA LYS A 68 -11.86 11.34 -3.08
C LYS A 68 -10.75 10.69 -3.92
N VAL A 69 -10.03 9.74 -3.35
CA VAL A 69 -8.90 9.09 -4.02
C VAL A 69 -9.40 8.39 -5.28
N ASN A 70 -8.81 8.70 -6.42
CA ASN A 70 -9.11 8.01 -7.66
C ASN A 70 -7.89 8.01 -8.58
N PHE A 71 -7.84 7.06 -9.52
CA PHE A 71 -6.65 6.78 -10.30
C PHE A 71 -6.94 6.70 -11.79
N TYR A 72 -5.94 7.04 -12.58
CA TYR A 72 -5.92 6.82 -14.02
C TYR A 72 -4.69 5.99 -14.38
N MET A 73 -4.90 4.74 -14.84
CA MET A 73 -3.79 3.91 -15.29
C MET A 73 -3.33 4.38 -16.66
N LEU A 74 -2.06 4.75 -16.75
CA LEU A 74 -1.39 5.04 -18.01
C LEU A 74 -1.12 3.72 -18.73
N ASN A 75 -1.16 3.74 -20.06
CA ASN A 75 -0.83 2.55 -20.84
C ASN A 75 0.59 2.11 -20.51
N SER A 76 0.76 0.85 -20.11
CA SER A 76 2.04 0.19 -19.92
C SER A 76 2.71 0.00 -21.29
N ASN A 77 3.28 1.09 -21.81
CA ASN A 77 4.01 1.13 -23.05
C ASN A 77 5.50 1.23 -22.72
N PRO A 78 6.38 0.39 -23.30
CA PRO A 78 7.83 0.48 -23.06
C PRO A 78 8.44 1.83 -23.49
N SER A 79 7.74 2.61 -24.32
CA SER A 79 8.15 3.97 -24.72
C SER A 79 7.63 5.07 -23.79
N TYR A 80 6.91 4.73 -22.72
CA TYR A 80 6.39 5.70 -21.76
C TYR A 80 7.49 6.09 -20.77
N ASP A 81 7.84 7.37 -20.72
CA ASP A 81 8.77 7.90 -19.72
C ASP A 81 8.02 8.16 -18.42
N GLU A 82 8.17 7.24 -17.47
CA GLU A 82 7.61 7.32 -16.11
C GLU A 82 7.94 8.63 -15.40
N ASN A 83 9.10 9.25 -15.69
CA ASN A 83 9.54 10.49 -15.05
C ASN A 83 8.82 11.75 -15.56
N ASN A 84 8.12 11.67 -16.70
CA ASN A 84 7.52 12.85 -17.33
C ASN A 84 6.00 12.90 -17.23
N PHE A 85 5.32 11.81 -16.83
CA PHE A 85 3.86 11.75 -16.97
C PHE A 85 3.08 11.05 -15.85
N ALA A 86 3.72 10.21 -15.03
CA ALA A 86 3.06 9.51 -13.94
C ALA A 86 3.22 10.26 -12.60
N ASP A 87 2.20 10.17 -11.76
CA ASP A 87 2.28 10.62 -10.36
C ASP A 87 2.85 9.49 -9.48
N ILE A 88 2.58 8.23 -9.83
CA ILE A 88 3.12 7.02 -9.18
C ILE A 88 3.57 6.03 -10.27
N ALA A 89 4.80 5.54 -10.18
CA ALA A 89 5.31 4.43 -10.98
C ALA A 89 5.39 3.14 -10.14
N ILE A 90 4.82 2.05 -10.66
CA ILE A 90 4.92 0.72 -10.06
C ILE A 90 5.91 -0.12 -10.86
N MET A 91 7.00 -0.53 -10.23
CA MET A 91 8.16 -1.11 -10.88
C MET A 91 8.65 -2.39 -10.19
N PRO A 92 9.38 -3.27 -10.89
CA PRO A 92 10.09 -4.36 -10.23
C PRO A 92 11.14 -3.81 -9.26
N ASP A 93 11.37 -4.50 -8.15
CA ASP A 93 12.36 -4.13 -7.15
C ASP A 93 13.81 -4.36 -7.58
N ASN A 94 14.02 -5.13 -8.66
CA ASN A 94 15.34 -5.53 -9.16
C ASN A 94 16.22 -6.15 -8.06
N GLY A 95 15.63 -6.92 -7.14
CA GLY A 95 16.32 -7.59 -6.04
C GLY A 95 16.73 -6.68 -4.87
N SER A 96 16.17 -5.47 -4.79
CA SER A 96 16.44 -4.55 -3.67
C SER A 96 15.64 -4.88 -2.41
N LEU A 97 14.51 -5.57 -2.53
CA LEU A 97 13.73 -5.99 -1.36
C LEU A 97 14.29 -7.30 -0.79
N SER A 98 14.23 -7.41 0.55
CA SER A 98 14.52 -8.68 1.20
C SER A 98 13.49 -9.75 0.80
N ASN A 99 13.84 -11.04 0.93
CA ASN A 99 12.93 -12.15 0.59
C ASN A 99 11.56 -12.12 1.31
N GLY A 100 11.44 -11.41 2.44
CA GLY A 100 10.19 -11.24 3.17
C GLY A 100 9.38 -9.99 2.76
N GLY A 101 9.98 -9.06 2.01
CA GLY A 101 9.32 -7.85 1.52
C GLY A 101 8.51 -8.14 0.26
N ILE A 102 7.24 -7.74 0.26
CA ILE A 102 6.33 -7.90 -0.88
C ILE A 102 6.45 -6.71 -1.83
N ALA A 103 6.45 -5.52 -1.25
CA ALA A 103 6.56 -4.25 -1.95
C ALA A 103 7.11 -3.19 -0.98
N ALA A 104 7.46 -2.03 -1.51
CA ALA A 104 7.79 -0.83 -0.73
C ALA A 104 7.45 0.42 -1.55
N ALA A 105 7.20 1.53 -0.86
CA ALA A 105 6.82 2.79 -1.49
C ALA A 105 7.55 3.98 -0.89
N THR A 106 7.44 5.09 -1.59
CA THR A 106 7.90 6.42 -1.16
C THR A 106 6.74 7.24 -0.59
N PHE A 107 7.07 8.28 0.18
CA PHE A 107 6.08 9.20 0.78
C PHE A 107 5.83 10.45 -0.07
N PRO A 108 4.71 11.18 0.16
CA PRO A 108 4.41 12.43 -0.52
C PRO A 108 5.49 13.52 -0.33
N THR A 109 5.66 14.34 -1.36
CA THR A 109 6.57 15.47 -1.32
C THR A 109 5.92 16.70 -0.66
N VAL A 110 6.75 17.68 -0.30
CA VAL A 110 6.30 18.98 0.25
C VAL A 110 5.39 19.76 -0.72
N THR A 111 5.45 19.48 -2.02
CA THR A 111 4.60 20.11 -3.03
C THR A 111 3.21 19.48 -3.11
N GLY A 112 2.91 18.45 -2.30
CA GLY A 112 1.64 17.74 -2.32
C GLY A 112 1.51 16.75 -3.48
N SER A 113 2.64 16.36 -4.09
CA SER A 113 2.68 15.23 -5.04
C SER A 113 2.68 13.91 -4.26
N PRO A 114 2.04 12.85 -4.78
CA PRO A 114 2.15 11.51 -4.21
C PRO A 114 3.59 11.00 -4.10
N GLY A 115 3.79 9.95 -3.32
CA GLY A 115 5.01 9.15 -3.40
C GLY A 115 5.18 8.60 -4.81
N TRP A 116 6.28 8.96 -5.47
CA TRP A 116 6.48 8.78 -6.90
C TRP A 116 6.70 7.32 -7.33
N GLN A 117 7.01 6.43 -6.38
CA GLN A 117 7.38 5.05 -6.67
C GLN A 117 6.80 4.05 -5.68
N ILE A 118 6.38 2.91 -6.25
CA ILE A 118 6.18 1.62 -5.58
C ILE A 118 7.09 0.60 -6.28
N ILE A 119 7.91 -0.11 -5.52
CA ILE A 119 8.67 -1.26 -6.02
C ILE A 119 8.03 -2.56 -5.52
N VAL A 120 8.01 -3.59 -6.37
CA VAL A 120 7.41 -4.90 -6.04
C VAL A 120 8.43 -6.02 -6.18
N ASN A 121 8.43 -6.94 -5.23
CA ASN A 121 9.29 -8.11 -5.28
C ASN A 121 8.73 -9.11 -6.31
N THR A 122 9.39 -9.21 -7.46
CA THR A 122 8.94 -10.11 -8.54
C THR A 122 9.05 -11.59 -8.18
N ASP A 123 9.87 -11.91 -7.18
CA ASP A 123 10.09 -13.27 -6.68
C ASP A 123 9.11 -13.66 -5.56
N PHE A 124 8.35 -12.70 -5.01
CA PHE A 124 7.43 -12.94 -3.91
C PHE A 124 6.37 -13.98 -4.28
N HIS A 125 6.44 -15.11 -3.57
CA HIS A 125 5.63 -16.29 -3.83
C HIS A 125 5.58 -16.70 -5.30
N SER A 126 6.70 -16.55 -6.03
CA SER A 126 6.83 -17.18 -7.35
C SER A 126 6.53 -18.68 -7.24
N THR A 127 6.17 -19.31 -8.36
CA THR A 127 5.74 -20.72 -8.45
C THR A 127 6.87 -21.71 -8.19
N SER A 128 7.94 -21.30 -7.50
CA SER A 128 9.07 -22.13 -7.12
C SER A 128 8.61 -23.41 -6.43
N PRO A 129 9.19 -24.57 -6.80
CA PRO A 129 8.92 -25.84 -6.13
C PRO A 129 9.10 -25.71 -4.61
N GLY A 130 8.07 -26.09 -3.84
CA GLY A 130 8.07 -25.99 -2.37
C GLY A 130 7.26 -24.83 -1.80
N ASN A 131 6.76 -23.90 -2.62
CA ASN A 131 5.82 -22.88 -2.16
C ASN A 131 4.41 -23.49 -1.94
N THR A 132 3.96 -23.55 -0.68
CA THR A 132 2.68 -24.16 -0.30
C THR A 132 1.51 -23.17 -0.22
N VAL A 133 1.75 -21.88 -0.50
CA VAL A 133 0.69 -20.86 -0.47
C VAL A 133 -0.21 -21.05 -1.70
N SER A 134 -1.52 -20.99 -1.54
CA SER A 134 -2.46 -21.10 -2.66
C SER A 134 -2.39 -19.86 -3.58
N GLU A 135 -2.75 -20.01 -4.85
CA GLU A 135 -2.80 -18.87 -5.79
C GLU A 135 -3.73 -17.76 -5.29
N ALA A 136 -4.89 -18.11 -4.73
CA ALA A 136 -5.81 -17.14 -4.14
C ALA A 136 -5.17 -16.35 -3.00
N ASN A 137 -4.42 -17.02 -2.10
CA ASN A 137 -3.73 -16.34 -1.01
C ASN A 137 -2.58 -15.46 -1.53
N ARG A 138 -1.84 -15.91 -2.55
CA ARG A 138 -0.82 -15.07 -3.21
C ARG A 138 -1.42 -13.81 -3.79
N PHE A 139 -2.51 -13.95 -4.53
CA PHE A 139 -3.24 -12.84 -5.13
C PHE A 139 -3.69 -11.84 -4.06
N SER A 140 -4.36 -12.31 -3.00
CA SER A 140 -4.82 -11.44 -1.91
C SER A 140 -3.66 -10.74 -1.19
N ASN A 141 -2.55 -11.44 -0.93
CA ASN A 141 -1.37 -10.84 -0.31
C ASN A 141 -0.80 -9.70 -1.16
N LYS A 142 -0.72 -9.89 -2.49
CA LYS A 142 -0.27 -8.84 -3.41
C LYS A 142 -1.22 -7.66 -3.44
N VAL A 143 -2.53 -7.89 -3.52
CA VAL A 143 -3.53 -6.81 -3.46
C VAL A 143 -3.34 -5.98 -2.19
N TRP A 144 -3.29 -6.62 -1.02
CA TRP A 144 -3.16 -5.90 0.25
C TRP A 144 -1.81 -5.21 0.41
N ALA A 145 -0.72 -5.77 -0.12
CA ALA A 145 0.56 -5.10 -0.18
C ALA A 145 0.48 -3.82 -1.03
N ILE A 146 -0.09 -3.87 -2.24
CA ILE A 146 -0.21 -2.66 -3.06
C ILE A 146 -1.21 -1.65 -2.47
N VAL A 147 -2.29 -2.09 -1.82
CA VAL A 147 -3.18 -1.19 -1.06
C VAL A 147 -2.40 -0.44 0.01
N HIS A 148 -1.55 -1.16 0.74
CA HIS A 148 -0.68 -0.61 1.77
C HIS A 148 0.32 0.39 1.19
N GLU A 149 1.03 0.03 0.11
CA GLU A 149 2.00 0.88 -0.56
C GLU A 149 1.37 2.15 -1.16
N ILE A 150 0.18 2.06 -1.75
CA ILE A 150 -0.58 3.25 -2.18
C ILE A 150 -0.89 4.13 -0.96
N GLY A 151 -1.20 3.53 0.19
CA GLY A 151 -1.36 4.26 1.45
C GLY A 151 -0.14 5.11 1.80
N HIS A 152 1.07 4.55 1.68
CA HIS A 152 2.32 5.31 1.82
C HIS A 152 2.43 6.43 0.80
N CYS A 153 2.15 6.18 -0.48
CA CYS A 153 2.14 7.24 -1.51
C CYS A 153 1.14 8.37 -1.23
N LEU A 154 0.08 8.11 -0.45
CA LEU A 154 -0.89 9.11 0.00
C LEU A 154 -0.49 9.81 1.31
N GLY A 155 0.49 9.26 2.03
CA GLY A 155 1.04 9.80 3.27
C GLY A 155 0.64 9.04 4.53
N PHE A 156 0.00 7.88 4.44
CA PHE A 156 -0.23 7.03 5.61
C PHE A 156 1.05 6.32 6.03
N ARG A 157 1.25 6.14 7.34
CA ARG A 157 2.35 5.34 7.91
C ARG A 157 1.82 4.03 8.47
N HIS A 158 2.73 3.11 8.77
CA HIS A 158 2.38 1.96 9.58
C HIS A 158 1.81 2.41 10.93
N SER A 159 0.76 1.73 11.37
CA SER A 159 0.15 1.97 12.68
C SER A 159 1.15 1.72 13.82
N ASN A 160 2.10 0.81 13.63
CA ASN A 160 3.14 0.45 14.58
C ASN A 160 4.54 0.98 14.18
N TRP A 161 4.63 2.07 13.41
CA TRP A 161 5.89 2.58 12.83
C TRP A 161 7.05 2.67 13.85
N GLN A 162 6.78 3.06 15.10
CA GLN A 162 7.78 3.15 16.18
C GLN A 162 8.39 1.78 16.49
N ALA A 163 7.54 0.75 16.64
CA ALA A 163 7.97 -0.61 16.93
C ALA A 163 8.62 -1.29 15.71
N ALA A 164 8.22 -0.89 14.50
CA ALA A 164 8.85 -1.32 13.25
C ALA A 164 10.20 -0.64 12.99
N GLY A 165 10.60 0.34 13.81
CA GLY A 165 11.88 1.04 13.69
C GLY A 165 11.93 2.07 12.56
N GLU A 166 10.78 2.54 12.08
CA GLU A 166 10.74 3.61 11.07
C GLU A 166 11.24 4.93 11.65
N SER A 167 12.04 5.64 10.86
CA SER A 167 12.51 6.97 11.24
C SER A 167 11.37 8.01 11.18
N ILE A 168 11.40 8.96 12.11
CA ILE A 168 10.55 10.17 12.06
C ILE A 168 11.01 11.07 10.91
N ALA A 169 12.32 11.33 10.80
CA ALA A 169 12.86 12.18 9.75
C ALA A 169 13.13 11.37 8.47
N PRO A 170 12.93 11.95 7.27
CA PRO A 170 12.52 13.33 7.01
C PRO A 170 10.99 13.56 6.97
N ASP A 171 10.19 12.50 6.84
CA ASP A 171 8.78 12.62 6.44
C ASP A 171 7.82 13.03 7.57
N GLY A 172 8.26 12.90 8.82
CA GLY A 172 7.47 13.12 10.03
C GLY A 172 6.51 11.96 10.34
N ALA A 173 5.97 11.99 11.56
CA ALA A 173 4.96 11.06 12.04
C ALA A 173 3.92 11.82 12.87
N ILE A 174 2.75 12.07 12.28
CA ILE A 174 1.63 12.80 12.88
C ILE A 174 0.49 11.82 13.10
N GLN A 175 0.02 11.69 14.33
CA GLN A 175 -1.14 10.86 14.64
C GLN A 175 -2.40 11.48 14.02
N ILE A 176 -3.21 10.67 13.35
CA ILE A 176 -4.48 11.11 12.78
C ILE A 176 -5.50 11.26 13.92
N SER A 177 -6.03 12.47 14.10
CA SER A 177 -7.03 12.78 15.12
C SER A 177 -8.22 11.84 15.05
N SER A 178 -8.86 11.59 16.19
CA SER A 178 -9.99 10.66 16.37
C SER A 178 -9.70 9.18 16.05
N THR A 179 -8.43 8.79 15.91
CA THR A 179 -8.00 7.39 16.04
C THR A 179 -7.39 7.19 17.43
N PRO A 180 -7.60 6.04 18.10
CA PRO A 180 -7.07 5.82 19.45
C PRO A 180 -5.55 6.01 19.52
N SER A 181 -5.08 6.82 20.47
CA SER A 181 -3.66 6.86 20.87
C SER A 181 -3.45 5.75 21.90
N TYR A 182 -2.81 4.64 21.52
CA TYR A 182 -2.35 3.71 22.54
C TYR A 182 -1.01 4.21 23.09
N ARG A 183 -1.09 5.04 24.13
CA ARG A 183 -0.01 5.19 25.11
C ARG A 183 -0.57 4.95 26.51
N SER A 184 -0.34 3.75 27.02
CA SER A 184 -0.18 3.48 28.44
C SER A 184 1.02 2.55 28.62
#